data_AF-A0A9X9F553-F1
#
_entry.id   AF-A0A9X9F553-F1
#
_cell.length_a   1.000
_cell.length_b   1.000
_cell.length_c   1.000
_cell.angle_alpha   90.00
_cell.angle_beta   90.00
_cell.angle_gamma   90.00
#
_symmetry.space_group_name_H-M   'P 1'
#
loop_
_entity.id
_entity.type
_entity.pdbx_description
1 polymer ?
#
loop_
_entity_poly.entity_id
_entity_poly.type
_entity_poly.pdbx_seq_one_letter_code
_entity_poly.pdbx_strand_id
1 'polypeptide(L)'
;MNLVIRELETNDLDNLPEIDDSFIVNTRLILSLSKGNRHIEYTVEDVPSYEKSYLQNQDDNEELAYNEYINKPNQVIYIALLHNQIIGLMVLKKNWNHYA
;
A
#
# COMPACT_ATOMS: atom_id res chain seq x y z
N MET A 1 1.99 12.83 22.06
CA MET A 1 1.03 12.89 20.94
C MET A 1 1.04 11.54 20.26
N ASN A 2 -0.12 11.02 19.90
CA ASN A 2 -0.28 9.63 19.49
C ASN A 2 -0.66 9.55 18.01
N LEU A 3 -0.17 8.50 17.34
CA LEU A 3 -0.64 8.11 16.01
C LEU A 3 -2.13 7.78 16.09
N VAL A 4 -2.92 8.30 15.14
CA VAL A 4 -4.34 7.98 15.00
C VAL A 4 -4.56 7.30 13.65
N ILE A 5 -5.24 6.16 13.65
CA ILE A 5 -5.68 5.48 12.43
C ILE A 5 -7.20 5.58 12.35
N ARG A 6 -7.73 6.07 11.23
CA ARG A 6 -9.18 6.12 10.97
C ARG A 6 -9.49 6.00 9.49
N GLU A 7 -10.75 5.74 9.17
CA GLU A 7 -11.24 5.74 7.78
C GLU A 7 -11.09 7.13 7.15
N LEU A 8 -10.77 7.13 5.86
CA LEU A 8 -10.72 8.33 5.02
C LEU A 8 -12.15 8.89 4.85
N GLU A 9 -12.32 10.17 5.17
CA GLU A 9 -13.59 10.88 4.99
C GLU A 9 -13.50 11.86 3.82
N THR A 10 -14.64 12.30 3.29
CA THR A 10 -14.69 13.26 2.18
C THR A 10 -13.92 14.56 2.49
N ASN A 11 -13.94 15.01 3.75
CA ASN A 11 -13.25 16.24 4.18
C ASN A 11 -11.72 16.11 4.17
N ASP A 12 -11.18 14.89 4.10
CA ASP A 12 -9.74 14.65 4.05
C ASP A 12 -9.17 14.81 2.64
N LEU A 13 -10.00 14.67 1.60
CA LEU A 13 -9.57 14.66 0.21
C LEU A 13 -8.85 15.95 -0.20
N ASP A 14 -9.38 17.10 0.24
CA ASP A 14 -8.78 18.41 -0.02
C ASP A 14 -7.46 18.61 0.75
N ASN A 15 -7.19 17.77 1.75
CA ASN A 15 -6.03 17.84 2.64
C ASN A 15 -5.09 16.65 2.49
N LEU A 16 -5.27 15.80 1.46
CA LEU A 16 -4.37 14.69 1.18
C LEU A 16 -3.02 15.25 0.70
N PRO A 17 -1.93 15.09 1.47
CA PRO A 17 -0.62 15.50 1.01
C PRO A 17 -0.13 14.54 -0.07
N GLU A 18 0.82 15.02 -0.89
CA GLU A 18 1.66 14.13 -1.67
C GLU A 18 2.50 13.28 -0.69
N ILE A 19 2.25 11.97 -0.68
CA ILE A 19 3.00 11.03 0.13
C ILE A 19 4.16 10.53 -0.72
N ASP A 20 5.38 10.79 -0.27
CA ASP A 20 6.57 10.19 -0.86
C ASP A 20 6.52 8.67 -0.66
N ASP A 21 6.20 7.97 -1.75
CA ASP A 21 6.09 6.53 -1.83
C ASP A 21 7.34 5.89 -2.45
N SER A 22 8.42 6.66 -2.57
CA SER A 22 9.71 6.17 -3.06
C SER A 22 10.35 5.19 -2.07
N PHE A 23 11.05 4.22 -2.62
CA PHE A 23 11.81 3.25 -1.84
C PHE A 23 13.08 2.82 -2.60
N ILE A 24 14.07 2.39 -1.84
CA ILE A 24 15.32 1.86 -2.38
C ILE A 24 15.18 0.36 -2.58
N VAL A 25 15.26 -0.08 -3.83
CA VAL A 25 15.45 -1.50 -4.15
C VAL A 25 16.93 -1.80 -4.02
N ASN A 26 17.30 -2.58 -3.00
CA ASN A 26 18.68 -3.03 -2.76
C ASN A 26 18.81 -4.55 -2.67
N THR A 27 17.69 -5.27 -2.60
CA THR A 27 17.65 -6.73 -2.52
C THR A 27 16.46 -7.27 -3.30
N ARG A 28 16.50 -8.56 -3.62
CA ARG A 28 15.36 -9.30 -4.21
C ARG A 28 15.18 -10.64 -3.53
N LEU A 29 13.95 -11.15 -3.56
CA LEU A 29 13.61 -12.48 -3.08
C LEU A 29 13.83 -13.51 -4.19
N ILE A 30 14.61 -14.55 -3.91
CA ILE A 30 14.73 -15.74 -4.76
C ILE A 30 13.86 -16.84 -4.17
N LEU A 31 12.75 -17.15 -4.85
CA LEU A 31 11.75 -18.09 -4.38
C LEU A 31 12.18 -19.55 -4.59
N SER A 32 11.81 -20.41 -3.63
CA SER A 32 11.95 -21.86 -3.73
C SER A 32 10.72 -22.55 -3.13
N LEU A 33 10.57 -23.86 -3.37
CA LEU A 33 9.44 -24.65 -2.88
C LEU A 33 9.95 -25.84 -2.09
N SER A 34 9.49 -25.98 -0.84
CA SER A 34 9.90 -27.10 0.01
C SER A 34 9.32 -28.42 -0.51
N LYS A 35 10.13 -29.49 -0.45
CA LYS A 35 9.65 -30.84 -0.78
C LYS A 35 8.69 -31.31 0.30
N GLY A 36 7.41 -31.49 -0.05
CA GLY A 36 6.44 -32.22 0.76
C GLY A 36 5.31 -31.41 1.40
N ASN A 37 5.41 -30.08 1.48
CA ASN A 37 4.35 -29.27 2.13
C ASN A 37 3.91 -28.01 1.36
N ARG A 38 4.28 -27.87 0.08
CA ARG A 38 3.95 -26.70 -0.77
C ARG A 38 4.30 -25.35 -0.11
N HIS A 39 5.25 -25.34 0.82
CA HIS A 39 5.68 -24.16 1.52
C HIS A 39 6.63 -23.38 0.61
N ILE A 40 6.23 -22.15 0.25
CA ILE A 40 7.06 -21.24 -0.53
C ILE A 40 8.08 -20.63 0.41
N GLU A 41 9.34 -20.89 0.13
CA GLU A 41 10.48 -20.33 0.84
C GLU A 41 11.14 -19.25 -0.02
N TYR A 42 11.98 -18.44 0.59
CA TYR A 42 12.79 -17.48 -0.15
C TYR A 42 14.17 -17.30 0.50
N THR A 43 15.12 -16.92 -0.34
CA THR A 43 16.40 -16.33 0.11
C THR A 43 16.46 -14.87 -0.35
N VAL A 44 17.23 -14.05 0.35
CA VAL A 44 17.43 -12.65 0.01
C VAL A 44 18.77 -12.52 -0.70
N GLU A 45 18.77 -11.90 -1.88
CA GLU A 45 19.97 -11.64 -2.68
C GLU A 45 20.12 -10.13 -2.90
N ASP A 46 21.31 -9.59 -2.62
CA ASP A 46 21.65 -8.20 -2.87
C ASP A 46 21.65 -7.88 -4.37
N VAL A 47 21.19 -6.68 -4.75
CA VAL A 47 21.24 -6.15 -6.11
C VAL A 47 21.79 -4.72 -6.11
N PRO A 48 22.35 -4.22 -7.23
CA PRO A 48 22.72 -2.81 -7.34
C PRO A 48 21.55 -1.91 -6.98
N SER A 49 21.76 -1.00 -6.02
CA SER A 49 20.66 -0.21 -5.47
C SER A 49 20.14 0.83 -6.45
N TYR A 50 18.82 0.98 -6.51
CA TYR A 50 18.14 2.03 -7.26
C TYR A 50 16.84 2.44 -6.56
N GLU A 51 16.36 3.64 -6.86
CA GLU A 51 15.14 4.19 -6.32
C GLU A 51 13.94 3.90 -7.23
N LYS A 52 12.78 3.64 -6.65
CA LYS A 52 11.51 3.42 -7.35
C LYS A 52 10.35 3.95 -6.52
N SER A 53 9.32 4.48 -7.15
CA SER A 53 8.03 4.80 -6.52
C SER A 53 6.96 3.77 -6.89
N TYR A 54 6.03 3.47 -5.97
CA TYR A 54 4.94 2.53 -6.23
C TYR A 54 3.95 3.08 -7.29
N LEU A 55 3.55 4.35 -7.16
CA LEU A 55 2.57 5.02 -8.02
C LEU A 55 3.13 5.39 -9.40
N GLN A 56 4.43 5.68 -9.51
CA GLN A 56 5.08 5.98 -10.80
C GLN A 56 5.04 4.81 -11.81
N ASN A 57 4.73 3.59 -11.34
CA ASN A 57 4.65 2.39 -12.17
C ASN A 57 3.21 1.87 -12.35
N GLN A 58 2.20 2.64 -11.93
CA GLN A 58 0.81 2.35 -12.28
C GLN A 58 0.58 2.85 -13.71
N ASP A 59 -0.05 2.02 -14.57
CA ASP A 59 -0.49 2.48 -15.89
C ASP A 59 -1.40 3.71 -15.72
N ASP A 60 -1.30 4.72 -16.59
CA ASP A 60 -2.05 6.00 -16.52
C ASP A 60 -3.59 5.84 -16.40
N ASN A 61 -4.15 4.62 -16.51
CA ASN A 61 -5.56 4.30 -16.30
C ASN A 61 -5.91 3.78 -14.90
N GLU A 62 -4.93 3.63 -13.99
CA GLU A 62 -5.10 3.12 -12.63
C GLU A 62 -4.82 4.19 -11.56
N GLU A 63 -4.93 5.48 -11.89
CA GLU A 63 -4.88 6.53 -10.86
C GLU A 63 -5.95 6.25 -9.80
N LEU A 64 -5.52 6.01 -8.56
CA LEU A 64 -6.39 5.66 -7.43
C LEU A 64 -7.39 6.80 -7.19
N ALA A 65 -8.60 6.64 -7.70
CA ALA A 65 -9.71 7.54 -7.41
C ALA A 65 -10.15 7.33 -5.95
N TYR A 66 -9.51 8.01 -4.99
CA TYR A 66 -9.76 7.89 -3.54
C TYR A 66 -11.25 8.01 -3.19
N ASN A 67 -11.99 8.85 -3.92
CA ASN A 67 -13.43 9.03 -3.77
C ASN A 67 -14.24 7.76 -3.96
N GLU A 68 -13.75 6.82 -4.77
CA GLU A 68 -14.42 5.54 -4.98
C GLU A 68 -14.38 4.65 -3.75
N TYR A 69 -13.51 4.90 -2.77
CA TYR A 69 -13.35 4.07 -1.58
C TYR A 69 -14.12 4.59 -0.35
N ILE A 70 -14.71 5.78 -0.43
CA ILE A 70 -15.47 6.38 0.67
C ILE A 70 -16.90 5.83 0.68
N ASN A 71 -17.41 5.49 1.86
CA ASN A 71 -18.79 4.99 2.06
C ASN A 71 -19.10 3.75 1.19
N LYS A 72 -18.14 2.84 1.02
CA LYS A 72 -18.36 1.59 0.29
C LYS A 72 -18.39 0.39 1.25
N PRO A 73 -19.28 -0.59 1.02
CA PRO A 73 -19.41 -1.73 1.92
C PRO A 73 -18.25 -2.74 1.82
N ASN A 74 -17.53 -2.75 0.70
CA ASN A 74 -16.53 -3.78 0.37
C ASN A 74 -15.15 -3.20 0.05
N GLN A 75 -14.92 -1.90 0.23
CA GLN A 75 -13.63 -1.28 0.03
C GLN A 75 -13.54 -0.05 0.92
N VAL A 76 -12.35 0.23 1.42
CA VAL A 76 -12.11 1.29 2.42
C VAL A 76 -10.67 1.74 2.33
N ILE A 77 -10.43 3.01 2.66
CA ILE A 77 -9.07 3.52 2.89
C ILE A 77 -8.94 3.92 4.35
N TYR A 78 -7.88 3.47 4.99
CA TYR A 78 -7.46 3.97 6.29
C TYR A 78 -6.32 4.96 6.12
N ILE A 79 -6.36 6.07 6.85
CA ILE A 79 -5.28 7.07 6.91
C ILE A 79 -4.64 7.07 8.30
N ALA A 80 -3.32 7.30 8.30
CA ALA A 80 -2.52 7.46 9.50
C ALA A 80 -2.25 8.95 9.73
N LEU A 81 -2.71 9.48 10.87
CA LEU A 81 -2.50 10.88 11.26
C LEU A 81 -1.48 11.02 12.38
N LEU A 82 -0.52 11.91 12.18
CA LEU A 82 0.45 12.33 13.19
C LEU A 82 0.60 13.86 13.12
N HIS A 83 0.49 14.56 14.26
CA HIS A 83 0.46 16.03 14.31
C HIS A 83 -0.59 16.65 13.37
N ASN A 84 -1.76 16.01 13.24
CA ASN A 84 -2.85 16.41 12.35
C ASN A 84 -2.49 16.39 10.85
N GLN A 85 -1.38 15.73 10.48
CA GLN A 85 -0.98 15.50 9.10
C GLN A 85 -1.17 14.03 8.76
N ILE A 86 -1.67 13.76 7.54
CA ILE A 86 -1.73 12.41 6.98
C ILE A 86 -0.30 12.01 6.59
N ILE A 87 0.20 10.91 7.14
CA ILE A 87 1.58 10.44 6.93
C ILE A 87 1.66 9.08 6.24
N GLY A 88 0.51 8.50 5.89
CA GLY A 88 0.41 7.18 5.30
C GLY A 88 -1.04 6.78 5.09
N LEU A 89 -1.25 5.84 4.18
CA LEU A 89 -2.56 5.29 3.87
C LEU A 89 -2.49 3.79 3.61
N MET A 90 -3.62 3.12 3.74
CA MET A 90 -3.81 1.72 3.40
C MET A 90 -5.11 1.56 2.63
N VAL A 91 -5.03 1.08 1.40
CA VAL A 91 -6.18 0.83 0.53
C VAL A 91 -6.57 -0.65 0.64
N LEU A 92 -7.84 -0.92 0.96
CA LEU A 92 -8.36 -2.27 1.15
C LEU A 92 -9.61 -2.50 0.29
N LYS A 93 -9.75 -3.71 -0.24
CA LYS A 93 -10.94 -4.16 -0.97
C LYS A 93 -11.19 -5.63 -0.69
N LYS A 94 -12.45 -5.99 -0.45
CA LYS A 94 -12.88 -7.38 -0.33
C LYS A 94 -12.75 -8.06 -1.69
N ASN A 95 -11.86 -9.03 -1.78
CA ASN A 95 -11.65 -9.80 -3.00
C ASN A 95 -12.66 -10.97 -3.13
N TRP A 96 -12.76 -11.56 -4.32
CA TRP A 96 -13.68 -12.66 -4.63
C TRP A 96 -13.51 -13.87 -3.69
N ASN A 97 -12.29 -14.11 -3.23
CA ASN A 97 -11.94 -15.20 -2.32
C ASN A 97 -12.32 -14.90 -0.86
N HIS A 98 -12.95 -13.75 -0.58
CA HIS A 98 -13.29 -13.27 0.76
C HIS A 98 -12.10 -13.00 1.69
N TYR A 99 -10.89 -13.02 1.14
CA TYR A 99 -9.70 -12.52 1.82
C TYR A 99 -9.45 -11.07 1.39
N ALA A 100 -8.85 -10.30 2.31
CA ALA A 100 -8.40 -8.95 2.05
C ALA A 100 -7.13 -8.95 1.19
#